data_AF-A0A9E1F5D5-F1
#
_entry.id   AF-A0A9E1F5D5-F1
#
_cell.length_a   1.000
_cell.length_b   1.000
_cell.length_c   1.000
_cell.angle_alpha   90.00
_cell.angle_beta   90.00
_cell.angle_gamma   90.00
#
_symmetry.space_group_name_H-M   'P 1'
#
loop_
_entity.id
_entity.type
_entity.pdbx_description
1 polymer ?
#
loop_
_entity_poly.entity_id
_entity_poly.type
_entity_poly.pdbx_seq_one_letter_code
_entity_poly.pdbx_strand_id
1 'polypeptide(L)'
;MKFKEYEFLPVILGGDITAYSLARSFHQEYQIKSLVLNMSNGGPIKGSHICEDVYREGLENKETLLKVLQEVGEQHHDKKLIIFGCGD
;
A
#
# COMPACT_ATOMS: atom_id res chain seq x y z
N MET A 1 16.60 6.41 7.65
CA MET A 1 16.58 5.09 6.99
C MET A 1 16.77 5.29 5.49
N LYS A 2 17.47 4.40 4.77
CA LYS A 2 17.63 4.51 3.31
C LYS A 2 16.69 3.50 2.62
N PHE A 3 15.81 4.00 1.75
CA PHE A 3 14.98 3.17 0.88
C PHE A 3 15.66 2.94 -0.45
N LYS A 4 15.32 1.83 -1.11
CA LYS A 4 15.77 1.51 -2.46
C LYS A 4 14.62 1.66 -3.45
N GLU A 5 14.94 2.17 -4.63
CA GLU A 5 14.02 2.28 -5.75
C GLU A 5 14.14 1.05 -6.66
N TYR A 6 13.00 0.58 -7.14
CA TYR A 6 12.88 -0.57 -8.04
C TYR A 6 11.85 -0.26 -9.13
N GLU A 7 11.92 -1.02 -10.23
CA GLU A 7 10.93 -0.99 -11.32
C GLU A 7 9.55 -1.53 -10.91
N PHE A 8 9.36 -1.93 -9.65
CA PHE A 8 8.08 -2.38 -9.12
C PHE A 8 7.74 -1.68 -7.80
N LEU A 9 6.43 -1.58 -7.53
CA LEU A 9 5.89 -1.05 -6.28
C LEU A 9 4.83 -2.01 -5.72
N PRO A 10 5.02 -2.54 -4.50
CA PRO A 10 3.97 -3.26 -3.80
C PRO A 10 2.86 -2.29 -3.37
N VAL A 11 1.62 -2.59 -3.78
CA VAL A 11 0.41 -1.88 -3.38
C VAL A 11 -0.45 -2.84 -2.55
N ILE A 12 -0.63 -2.53 -1.27
CA ILE A 12 -1.31 -3.39 -0.31
C ILE A 12 -2.67 -2.78 0.01
N LEU A 13 -3.74 -3.56 -0.12
CA LEU A 13 -5.10 -3.15 0.20
C LEU A 13 -5.45 -3.64 1.61
N GLY A 14 -5.75 -2.73 2.52
CA GLY A 14 -6.10 -3.03 3.93
C GLY A 14 -5.19 -2.33 4.93
N GLY A 15 -5.71 -2.05 6.13
CA GLY A 15 -5.03 -1.28 7.18
C GLY A 15 -4.60 -2.09 8.40
N ASP A 16 -4.89 -3.39 8.39
CA ASP A 16 -4.76 -4.28 9.54
C ASP A 16 -3.32 -4.80 9.78
N ILE A 17 -3.18 -5.75 10.71
CA ILE A 17 -1.88 -6.33 11.07
C ILE A 17 -1.30 -7.20 9.95
N THR A 18 -2.15 -7.74 9.07
CA THR A 18 -1.70 -8.55 7.94
C THR A 18 -1.09 -7.66 6.86
N ALA A 19 -1.67 -6.48 6.61
CA ALA A 19 -1.08 -5.46 5.75
C ALA A 19 0.29 -5.01 6.27
N TYR A 20 0.42 -4.76 7.58
CA TYR A 20 1.69 -4.38 8.19
C TYR A 20 2.76 -5.47 8.06
N SER A 21 2.36 -6.73 8.26
CA SER A 21 3.26 -7.87 8.14
C SER A 21 3.81 -8.02 6.72
N LEU A 22 2.97 -7.77 5.72
CA LEU A 22 3.38 -7.78 4.32
C LEU A 22 4.30 -6.61 3.99
N ALA A 23 3.95 -5.38 4.40
CA ALA A 23 4.80 -4.21 4.25
C ALA A 23 6.18 -4.40 4.91
N ARG A 24 6.21 -4.99 6.11
CA ARG A 24 7.45 -5.35 6.81
C ARG A 24 8.29 -6.35 6.01
N SER A 25 7.66 -7.35 5.40
CA SER A 25 8.37 -8.35 4.61
C SER A 25 9.06 -7.72 3.40
N PHE A 26 8.35 -6.84 2.66
CA PHE A 26 8.96 -6.07 1.57
C PHE A 26 10.06 -5.13 2.04
N HIS A 27 9.86 -4.49 3.18
CA HIS A 27 10.85 -3.60 3.76
C HIS A 27 12.13 -4.35 4.16
N GLN A 28 12.02 -5.54 4.75
CA GLN A 28 13.17 -6.33 5.19
C GLN A 28 13.96 -6.91 4.01
N GLU A 29 13.26 -7.44 3.00
CA GLU A 29 13.92 -8.09 1.85
C GLU A 29 14.47 -7.07 0.84
N TYR A 30 13.66 -6.05 0.50
CA TYR A 30 13.97 -5.14 -0.59
C TYR A 30 14.32 -3.72 -0.12
N GLN A 31 14.09 -3.37 1.14
CA GLN A 31 14.25 -2.00 1.64
C GLN A 31 13.38 -1.00 0.85
N ILE A 32 12.23 -1.46 0.35
CA ILE A 32 11.22 -0.65 -0.36
C ILE A 32 10.25 -0.03 0.66
N LYS A 33 9.68 1.11 0.29
CA LYS A 33 8.53 1.70 0.98
C LYS A 33 7.24 1.31 0.23
N SER A 34 6.56 0.27 0.68
CA SER A 34 5.30 -0.18 0.07
C SER A 34 4.20 0.88 0.20
N LEU A 35 3.29 0.94 -0.77
CA LEU A 35 2.08 1.75 -0.70
C LEU A 35 0.96 0.92 -0.05
N VAL A 36 0.31 1.47 0.97
CA VAL A 36 -0.83 0.84 1.65
C VAL A 36 -2.05 1.71 1.44
N LEU A 37 -3.08 1.15 0.81
CA LEU A 37 -4.38 1.78 0.61
C LEU A 37 -5.33 1.29 1.69
N ASN A 38 -5.81 2.21 2.52
CA ASN A 38 -6.51 1.88 3.75
C ASN A 38 -7.81 2.71 3.88
N MET A 39 -8.87 2.11 4.44
CA MET A 39 -10.16 2.75 4.72
C MET A 39 -10.39 3.09 6.19
N SER A 40 -9.42 2.77 7.06
CA SER A 40 -9.45 3.01 8.50
C SER A 40 -8.41 4.06 8.89
N ASN A 41 -8.80 5.09 9.64
CA ASN A 41 -7.87 6.17 10.01
C ASN A 41 -6.93 5.84 11.19
N GLY A 42 -6.81 4.55 11.53
CA GLY A 42 -6.02 4.02 12.65
C GLY A 42 -5.47 2.62 12.34
N GLY A 43 -5.09 1.88 13.37
CA GLY A 43 -4.54 0.52 13.23
C GLY A 43 -3.02 0.48 13.11
N PRO A 44 -2.45 -0.73 12.92
CA PRO A 44 -1.00 -0.98 13.02
C PRO A 44 -0.17 -0.35 11.88
N ILE A 45 -0.80 0.03 10.77
CA ILE A 45 -0.15 0.77 9.67
C ILE A 45 0.05 2.25 10.00
N LYS A 46 -0.82 2.84 10.84
CA LYS A 46 -0.84 4.29 11.07
C LYS A 46 0.48 4.77 11.69
N GLY A 47 1.11 5.77 11.05
CA GLY A 47 2.38 6.33 11.52
C GLY A 47 3.60 5.44 11.32
N SER A 48 3.44 4.33 10.59
CA SER A 48 4.56 3.46 10.22
C SER A 48 5.56 4.21 9.34
N HIS A 49 6.84 4.13 9.69
CA HIS A 49 7.92 4.69 8.88
C HIS A 49 8.36 3.79 7.73
N ILE A 50 7.89 2.53 7.66
CA ILE A 50 8.36 1.54 6.69
C ILE A 50 7.46 1.43 5.44
N CYS A 51 6.29 2.06 5.45
CA CYS A 51 5.34 2.09 4.33
C CYS A 51 4.74 3.49 4.18
N GLU A 52 4.11 3.74 3.05
CA GLU A 52 3.28 4.92 2.80
C GLU A 52 1.81 4.53 3.05
N ASP A 53 1.18 5.16 4.04
CA ASP A 53 -0.21 4.91 4.42
C ASP A 53 -1.11 5.96 3.77
N VAL A 54 -2.00 5.52 2.90
CA VAL A 54 -2.90 6.38 2.15
C VAL A 54 -4.35 6.02 2.48
N TYR A 55 -4.99 6.90 3.25
CA TYR A 55 -6.40 6.80 3.55
C TYR A 55 -7.25 7.13 2.33
N ARG A 56 -8.25 6.29 2.05
CA ARG A 56 -9.32 6.52 1.08
C ARG A 56 -10.63 6.02 1.66
N GLU A 57 -11.58 6.93 1.77
CA GLU A 57 -12.93 6.62 2.22
C GLU A 57 -13.64 5.73 1.19
N GLY A 58 -14.30 4.67 1.66
CA GLY A 58 -15.14 3.83 0.82
C GLY A 58 -14.40 2.82 -0.06
N LEU A 59 -13.15 2.44 0.24
CA LEU A 59 -12.39 1.46 -0.55
C LEU A 59 -13.04 0.08 -0.64
N GLU A 60 -13.93 -0.27 0.29
CA GLU A 60 -14.75 -1.48 0.23
C GLU A 60 -15.74 -1.47 -0.94
N ASN A 61 -16.06 -0.28 -1.48
CA ASN A 61 -16.93 -0.13 -2.63
C ASN A 61 -16.13 -0.31 -3.92
N LYS A 62 -16.59 -1.22 -4.78
CA LYS A 62 -15.94 -1.55 -6.06
C LYS A 62 -15.61 -0.32 -6.92
N GLU A 63 -16.54 0.62 -7.02
CA GLU A 63 -16.38 1.83 -7.85
C GLU A 63 -15.24 2.72 -7.32
N THR A 64 -15.22 2.94 -6.02
CA THR A 64 -14.15 3.68 -5.34
C THR A 64 -12.81 2.97 -5.47
N LEU A 65 -12.76 1.65 -5.25
CA LEU A 65 -11.55 0.85 -5.40
C LEU A 65 -10.97 0.99 -6.80
N LEU A 66 -11.79 0.80 -7.83
CA LEU A 66 -11.34 0.91 -9.23
C LEU A 66 -10.82 2.31 -9.54
N LYS A 67 -11.51 3.35 -9.07
CA LYS A 67 -11.07 4.74 -9.24
C LYS A 67 -9.72 4.99 -8.57
N VAL A 68 -9.55 4.57 -7.32
CA VAL A 68 -8.28 4.74 -6.59
C VAL A 68 -7.15 3.96 -7.26
N LEU A 69 -7.39 2.73 -7.73
CA LEU A 69 -6.39 1.94 -8.44
C LEU A 69 -5.97 2.59 -9.76
N GLN A 70 -6.90 3.23 -10.49
CA GLN A 70 -6.58 4.01 -11.67
C GLN A 70 -5.70 5.22 -11.33
N GLU A 71 -6.07 5.99 -10.29
CA GLU A 71 -5.27 7.14 -9.82
C GLU A 71 -3.85 6.72 -9.43
N VAL A 72 -3.70 5.61 -8.70
CA VAL A 72 -2.39 5.04 -8.33
C VAL A 72 -1.62 4.59 -9.57
N GLY A 73 -2.29 3.98 -10.55
CA GLY A 73 -1.71 3.61 -11.83
C GLY A 73 -1.15 4.79 -12.62
N GLU A 74 -1.88 5.91 -12.65
CA GLU A 74 -1.43 7.14 -13.31
C GLU A 74 -0.24 7.78 -12.57
N GLN A 75 -0.28 7.81 -11.24
CA GLN A 75 0.77 8.38 -10.39
C GLN A 75 2.09 7.61 -10.45
N HIS A 76 2.03 6.31 -10.71
CA HIS A 76 3.19 5.40 -10.71
C HIS A 76 3.33 4.67 -12.05
N HIS A 77 3.03 5.35 -13.16
CA HIS A 77 3.05 4.78 -14.52
C HIS A 77 4.45 4.29 -14.97
N ASP A 78 5.50 4.73 -14.28
CA ASP A 78 6.89 4.32 -14.50
C ASP A 78 7.25 2.99 -13.82
N LYS A 79 6.34 2.40 -13.03
CA LYS A 79 6.58 1.19 -12.24
C LYS A 79 5.55 0.10 -12.51
N LYS A 80 5.99 -1.16 -12.37
CA LYS A 80 5.10 -2.32 -12.29
C LYS A 80 4.44 -2.36 -10.91
N LEU A 81 3.14 -2.07 -10.88
CA LEU A 81 2.34 -2.18 -9.65
C LEU A 81 1.97 -3.64 -9.36
N ILE A 82 2.25 -4.11 -8.15
CA ILE A 82 1.89 -5.45 -7.68
C ILE A 82 0.88 -5.31 -6.55
N ILE A 83 -0.36 -5.67 -6.81
CA ILE A 83 -1.48 -5.52 -5.87
C ILE A 83 -1.57 -6.76 -4.97
N PHE A 84 -1.67 -6.53 -3.66
CA PHE A 84 -1.91 -7.56 -2.66
C PHE A 84 -3.17 -7.22 -1.87
N GLY A 85 -4.10 -8.18 -1.77
CA GLY A 85 -5.21 -8.09 -0.82
C GLY A 85 -4.77 -8.54 0.57
N CYS A 86 -5.20 -7.83 1.60
CA CYS A 86 -5.16 -8.27 3.00
C CYS A 86 -6.57 -8.42 3.56
N GLY A 87 -6.69 -9.06 4.71
CA GLY A 87 -7.93 -9.68 5.20
C GLY A 87 -9.06 -8.76 5.67
N ASP A 88 -9.04 -7.47 5.30
CA ASP A 88 -10.11 -6.50 5.57
C ASP A 88 -11.25 -6.58 4.54
#